data_AF-A0A2K6E4A4-F1
#
_entry.id   AF-A0A2K6E4A4-F1
#
_cell.length_a   1.000
_cell.length_b   1.000
_cell.length_c   1.000
_cell.angle_alpha   90.00
_cell.angle_beta   90.00
_cell.angle_gamma   90.00
#
_symmetry.space_group_name_H-M   'P 1'
#
loop_
_entity.id
_entity.type
_entity.pdbx_description
1 polymer ?
#
loop_
_entity_poly.entity_id
_entity_poly.type
_entity_poly.pdbx_seq_one_letter_code
_entity_poly.pdbx_strand_id
1 'polypeptide(L)'
;MTKEEFTKMKQELEAEYLAIFKKTVAMHEVFLCRVAAHPILRKDLNFHVFLEYNQDLSVRGKNKKEKLEDFFKNMVKSADGVIVSGVKDVDDFFEHERTFLLEYHNRVKDASAKSDRMTRSHKSAADDYNRIGSSLYALGTQDSTDICKFFLKVSELFDKTRRYIA
;
A
#
# COMPACT_ATOMS: atom_id res chain seq x y z
N MET A 1 26.41 2.59 21.98
CA MET A 1 25.14 1.88 21.75
C MET A 1 25.00 0.81 22.80
N THR A 2 24.03 0.96 23.70
CA THR A 2 23.78 -0.02 24.77
C THR A 2 23.08 -1.27 24.23
N LYS A 3 23.12 -2.37 24.99
CA LYS A 3 22.43 -3.62 24.62
C LYS A 3 20.90 -3.41 24.48
N GLU A 4 20.34 -2.49 25.27
CA GLU A 4 18.94 -2.09 25.22
C GLU A 4 18.62 -1.29 23.95
N GLU A 5 19.48 -0.33 23.58
CA GLU A 5 19.33 0.44 22.34
C GLU A 5 19.39 -0.47 21.10
N PHE A 6 20.31 -1.44 21.07
CA PHE A 6 20.40 -2.39 19.96
C PHE A 6 19.17 -3.30 19.86
N THR A 7 18.68 -3.78 21.00
CA THR A 7 17.49 -4.64 21.04
C THR A 7 16.26 -3.89 20.56
N LYS A 8 16.10 -2.63 20.99
CA LYS A 8 15.01 -1.75 20.56
C LYS A 8 15.06 -1.48 19.05
N MET A 9 16.24 -1.13 18.53
CA MET A 9 16.43 -0.88 17.09
C MET A 9 16.11 -2.13 16.25
N LYS A 10 16.53 -3.32 16.71
CA LYS A 10 16.21 -4.59 16.05
C LYS A 10 14.70 -4.83 15.99
N GLN A 11 13.99 -4.62 17.11
CA GLN A 11 12.54 -4.79 17.17
C GLN A 11 11.78 -3.80 16.27
N GLU A 12 12.21 -2.54 16.23
CA GLU A 12 11.63 -1.53 15.35
C GLU A 12 11.77 -1.93 13.87
N LEU A 13 12.94 -2.44 13.48
CA LEU A 13 13.22 -2.85 12.12
C LEU A 13 12.44 -4.12 11.71
N GLU A 14 12.31 -5.09 12.63
CA GLU A 14 11.45 -6.27 12.43
C GLU A 14 9.97 -5.89 12.30
N ALA A 15 9.50 -4.92 13.10
CA ALA A 15 8.13 -4.43 13.04
C ALA A 15 7.84 -3.70 11.72
N GLU A 16 8.78 -2.87 11.25
CA GLU A 16 8.68 -2.18 9.96
C GLU A 16 8.66 -3.17 8.80
N TYR A 17 9.56 -4.16 8.83
CA TYR A 17 9.59 -5.24 7.84
C TYR A 17 8.25 -5.98 7.79
N LEU A 18 7.71 -6.36 8.95
CA LEU A 18 6.43 -7.08 9.03
C LEU A 18 5.27 -6.21 8.50
N ALA A 19 5.29 -4.90 8.75
CA ALA A 19 4.28 -3.99 8.22
C ALA A 19 4.33 -3.92 6.67
N ILE A 20 5.53 -3.82 6.09
CA ILE A 20 5.73 -3.84 4.63
C ILE A 20 5.29 -5.19 4.06
N PHE A 21 5.68 -6.29 4.68
CA PHE A 21 5.30 -7.64 4.25
C PHE A 21 3.78 -7.79 4.21
N LYS A 22 3.08 -7.42 5.28
CA LYS A 22 1.60 -7.48 5.35
C LYS A 22 0.94 -6.61 4.28
N LYS A 23 1.47 -5.40 4.04
CA LYS A 23 0.98 -4.52 2.97
C LYS A 23 1.13 -5.17 1.59
N THR A 24 2.28 -5.77 1.33
CA THR A 24 2.55 -6.48 0.07
C THR A 24 1.65 -7.70 -0.09
N VAL A 25 1.47 -8.51 0.96
CA VAL A 25 0.55 -9.67 0.95
C VAL A 25 -0.87 -9.21 0.62
N ALA A 26 -1.39 -8.17 1.29
CA ALA A 26 -2.73 -7.65 1.02
C ALA A 26 -2.87 -7.13 -0.43
N MET A 27 -1.84 -6.48 -0.99
CA MET A 27 -1.85 -6.07 -2.39
C MET A 27 -1.94 -7.26 -3.35
N HIS A 28 -1.14 -8.30 -3.13
CA HIS A 28 -1.16 -9.50 -3.97
C HIS A 28 -2.48 -10.26 -3.82
N GLU A 29 -3.00 -10.38 -2.60
CA GLU A 29 -4.29 -11.01 -2.34
C GLU A 29 -5.41 -10.31 -3.12
N VAL A 30 -5.52 -8.98 -3.02
CA VAL A 30 -6.52 -8.22 -3.76
C VAL A 30 -6.34 -8.38 -5.27
N PHE A 31 -5.09 -8.40 -5.76
CA PHE A 31 -4.81 -8.64 -7.17
C PHE A 31 -5.29 -10.02 -7.63
N LEU A 32 -4.90 -11.09 -6.93
CA LEU A 32 -5.29 -12.46 -7.26
C LEU A 32 -6.81 -12.65 -7.18
N CYS A 33 -7.46 -12.09 -6.16
CA CYS A 33 -8.91 -12.09 -6.03
C CYS A 33 -9.60 -11.42 -7.24
N ARG A 34 -9.07 -10.28 -7.72
CA ARG A 34 -9.61 -9.61 -8.91
C ARG A 34 -9.44 -10.44 -10.18
N VAL A 35 -8.28 -11.08 -10.36
CA VAL A 35 -8.03 -11.97 -11.51
C VAL A 35 -8.96 -13.18 -11.47
N ALA A 36 -9.12 -13.81 -10.30
CA ALA A 36 -10.01 -14.96 -10.10
C ALA A 36 -11.50 -14.62 -10.28
N ALA A 37 -11.90 -13.38 -9.94
CA ALA A 37 -13.28 -12.91 -10.15
C ALA A 37 -13.57 -12.54 -11.62
N HIS A 38 -12.54 -12.28 -12.43
CA HIS A 38 -12.73 -11.83 -13.81
C HIS A 38 -13.16 -13.00 -14.72
N PRO A 39 -14.25 -12.87 -15.52
CA PRO A 39 -14.86 -13.98 -16.25
C PRO A 39 -13.95 -14.64 -17.29
N ILE A 40 -13.03 -13.85 -17.88
CA ILE A 40 -12.02 -14.30 -18.86
C ILE A 40 -10.73 -14.76 -18.17
N LEU A 41 -10.04 -13.85 -17.46
CA LEU A 41 -8.72 -14.13 -16.86
C LEU A 41 -8.68 -15.31 -15.89
N ARG A 42 -9.78 -15.59 -15.17
CA ARG A 42 -9.84 -16.73 -14.26
C ARG A 42 -9.65 -18.09 -14.92
N LYS A 43 -9.84 -18.17 -16.24
CA LYS A 43 -9.71 -19.41 -17.03
C LYS A 43 -8.30 -19.56 -17.64
N ASP A 44 -7.39 -18.63 -17.36
CA ASP A 44 -6.04 -18.68 -17.90
C ASP A 44 -5.26 -19.86 -17.30
N LEU A 45 -4.66 -20.66 -18.18
CA LEU A 45 -3.93 -21.87 -17.77
C LEU A 45 -2.73 -21.54 -16.87
N ASN A 46 -2.00 -20.46 -17.17
CA ASN A 46 -0.85 -20.08 -16.35
C ASN A 46 -1.29 -19.58 -14.99
N PHE A 47 -2.46 -18.92 -14.90
CA PHE A 47 -3.03 -18.51 -13.62
C PHE A 47 -3.39 -19.72 -12.75
N HIS A 48 -4.00 -20.76 -13.33
CA HIS A 48 -4.26 -22.01 -12.61
C HIS A 48 -2.97 -22.69 -12.14
N VAL A 49 -1.98 -22.84 -13.02
CA VAL A 49 -0.67 -23.40 -12.66
C VAL A 49 0.01 -22.58 -11.57
N PHE A 50 -0.02 -21.24 -11.67
CA PHE A 50 0.55 -20.35 -10.66
C PHE A 50 -0.07 -20.56 -9.27
N LEU A 51 -1.38 -20.86 -9.18
CA LEU A 51 -2.08 -21.06 -7.91
C LEU A 51 -1.95 -22.48 -7.34
N GLU A 52 -1.92 -23.51 -8.20
CA GLU A 52 -2.05 -24.91 -7.79
C GLU A 52 -0.72 -25.67 -7.77
N TYR A 53 0.31 -25.13 -8.43
CA TYR A 53 1.60 -25.81 -8.53
C TYR A 53 2.40 -25.72 -7.23
N ASN A 54 2.62 -26.89 -6.60
CA ASN A 54 3.24 -27.00 -5.28
C ASN A 54 4.77 -27.19 -5.31
N GLN A 55 5.41 -27.14 -6.48
CA GLN A 55 6.86 -27.21 -6.61
C GLN A 55 7.44 -25.83 -7.02
N ASP A 56 8.77 -25.68 -7.00
CA ASP A 56 9.40 -24.45 -7.44
C ASP A 56 9.18 -24.21 -8.94
N LEU A 57 8.48 -23.12 -9.26
CA LEU A 57 8.40 -22.56 -10.62
C LEU A 57 9.71 -21.80 -10.91
N SER A 58 10.81 -22.51 -11.08
CA SER A 58 12.06 -21.90 -11.58
C SER A 58 11.92 -21.63 -13.08
N VAL A 59 11.27 -20.53 -13.46
CA VAL A 59 11.34 -20.05 -14.84
C VAL A 59 12.74 -19.47 -15.07
N ARG A 60 13.59 -20.23 -15.78
CA ARG A 60 14.85 -19.72 -16.33
C ARG A 60 14.56 -18.41 -17.05
N GLY A 61 15.15 -17.31 -16.58
CA GLY A 61 14.99 -16.01 -17.24
C GLY A 61 15.40 -16.10 -18.71
N LYS A 62 14.54 -15.63 -19.62
CA LYS A 62 14.85 -15.62 -21.05
C LYS A 62 16.13 -14.83 -21.32
N ASN A 63 17.08 -15.44 -22.01
CA ASN A 63 18.34 -14.77 -22.39
C ASN A 63 18.05 -13.57 -23.31
N LYS A 64 18.93 -12.56 -23.34
CA LYS A 64 18.76 -11.36 -24.20
C LYS A 64 18.44 -11.70 -25.66
N LYS A 65 18.98 -12.82 -26.17
CA LYS A 65 18.72 -13.34 -27.52
C LYS A 65 17.27 -13.84 -27.71
N GLU A 66 16.73 -14.55 -26.73
CA GLU A 66 15.36 -15.10 -26.77
C GLU A 66 14.31 -13.99 -26.67
N LYS A 67 14.58 -12.94 -25.87
CA LYS A 67 13.71 -11.75 -25.84
C LYS A 67 13.67 -11.02 -27.18
N LEU A 68 14.82 -10.88 -27.85
CA LEU A 68 14.90 -10.23 -29.15
C LEU A 68 14.18 -11.05 -30.24
N GLU A 69 14.35 -12.37 -30.22
CA GLU A 69 13.69 -13.28 -31.16
C GLU A 69 12.16 -13.27 -31.01
N ASP A 70 11.64 -13.26 -29.78
CA ASP A 70 10.21 -13.10 -29.51
C ASP A 70 9.70 -11.73 -30.00
N PHE A 71 10.49 -10.66 -29.85
CA PHE A 71 10.15 -9.34 -30.39
C PHE A 71 10.09 -9.33 -31.93
N PHE A 72 11.05 -9.94 -32.61
CA PHE A 72 11.03 -10.05 -34.08
C PHE A 72 9.89 -10.93 -34.58
N LYS A 73 9.60 -12.05 -33.90
CA LYS A 73 8.45 -12.91 -34.23
C LYS A 73 7.12 -12.19 -34.03
N ASN A 74 6.98 -11.39 -32.97
CA ASN A 74 5.79 -10.57 -32.75
C ASN A 74 5.66 -9.41 -33.75
N MET A 75 6.78 -8.84 -34.20
CA MET A 75 6.80 -7.78 -35.21
C MET A 75 6.45 -8.31 -36.62
N VAL A 76 6.96 -9.50 -36.99
CA VAL A 76 6.62 -10.16 -38.26
C VAL A 76 5.14 -10.58 -38.28
N LYS A 77 4.58 -11.01 -37.14
CA LYS A 77 3.13 -11.22 -36.99
C LYS A 77 2.31 -9.94 -37.05
N SER A 78 2.88 -8.78 -36.71
CA SER A 78 2.20 -7.49 -36.82
C SER A 78 2.20 -6.92 -38.26
N ALA A 79 2.97 -7.49 -39.18
CA ALA A 79 3.04 -7.03 -40.58
C ALA A 79 2.02 -7.71 -41.50
N ASP A 80 1.38 -8.81 -41.06
CA ASP A 80 0.26 -9.47 -41.75
C ASP A 80 -1.10 -8.87 -41.35
N GLY A 81 -1.10 -7.93 -40.41
CA GLY A 81 -2.21 -7.02 -40.15
C GLY A 81 -2.09 -5.81 -41.07
N VAL A 82 -2.65 -5.92 -42.27
CA VAL A 82 -2.83 -4.87 -43.26
C VAL A 82 -3.00 -3.49 -42.61
N ILE A 83 -2.03 -2.62 -42.89
CA ILE A 83 -2.08 -1.19 -42.63
C ILE A 83 -3.24 -0.62 -43.46
N VAL A 84 -4.40 -0.43 -42.83
CA VAL A 84 -5.44 0.49 -43.32
C VAL A 84 -5.06 1.88 -42.84
N SER A 85 -4.03 2.45 -43.46
CA SER A 85 -3.63 3.86 -43.30
C SER A 85 -4.59 4.77 -44.05
N GLY A 86 -5.83 4.90 -43.56
CA GLY A 86 -6.86 5.65 -44.31
C GLY A 86 -8.10 6.11 -43.56
N VAL A 87 -8.23 5.91 -42.24
CA VAL A 87 -9.36 6.47 -41.49
C VAL A 87 -8.82 7.27 -40.31
N LYS A 88 -8.84 8.59 -40.49
CA LYS A 88 -8.54 9.56 -39.44
C LYS A 88 -9.82 9.80 -38.62
N ASP A 89 -10.39 8.73 -38.09
CA ASP A 89 -11.30 8.82 -36.96
C ASP A 89 -10.48 8.34 -35.78
N VAL A 90 -9.83 9.29 -35.10
CA VAL A 90 -9.49 9.08 -33.70
C VAL A 90 -10.83 8.77 -33.05
N ASP A 91 -11.07 7.50 -32.78
CA ASP A 91 -12.35 6.98 -32.29
C ASP A 91 -12.74 7.75 -31.03
N ASP A 92 -13.79 8.58 -31.14
CA ASP A 92 -14.28 9.47 -30.08
C ASP A 92 -14.49 8.70 -28.76
N PHE A 93 -14.81 7.41 -28.85
CA PHE A 93 -14.90 6.53 -27.70
C PHE A 93 -13.57 6.42 -26.95
N PHE A 94 -12.45 6.15 -27.63
CA PHE A 94 -11.15 5.98 -26.97
C PHE A 94 -10.61 7.29 -26.41
N GLU A 95 -10.84 8.44 -27.03
CA GLU A 95 -10.46 9.74 -26.44
C GLU A 95 -11.33 10.11 -25.23
N HIS A 96 -12.63 9.80 -25.29
CA HIS A 96 -13.52 9.96 -24.14
C HIS A 96 -13.08 9.06 -22.98
N GLU A 97 -12.86 7.78 -23.24
CA GLU A 97 -12.43 6.80 -22.23
C GLU A 97 -11.06 7.17 -21.65
N ARG A 98 -10.12 7.63 -22.50
CA ARG A 98 -8.82 8.14 -22.06
C ARG A 98 -8.97 9.33 -21.13
N THR A 99 -9.83 10.28 -21.47
CA THR A 99 -10.09 11.46 -20.63
C THR A 99 -10.71 11.05 -19.29
N PHE A 100 -11.69 10.15 -19.31
CA PHE A 100 -12.30 9.59 -18.12
C PHE A 100 -11.26 8.90 -17.23
N LEU A 101 -10.42 8.02 -17.78
CA LEU A 101 -9.38 7.32 -17.03
C LEU A 101 -8.35 8.27 -16.40
N LEU A 102 -7.95 9.32 -17.12
CA LEU A 102 -7.05 10.35 -16.58
C LEU A 102 -7.69 11.09 -15.42
N GLU A 103 -8.94 11.51 -15.56
CA GLU A 103 -9.65 12.24 -14.52
C GLU A 103 -9.93 11.36 -13.30
N TYR A 104 -10.35 10.11 -13.53
CA TYR A 104 -10.55 9.11 -12.48
C TYR A 104 -9.24 8.83 -11.72
N HIS A 105 -8.14 8.61 -12.43
CA HIS A 105 -6.83 8.42 -11.83
C HIS A 105 -6.44 9.60 -10.93
N ASN A 106 -6.60 10.83 -11.42
CA ASN A 106 -6.32 12.04 -10.64
C ASN A 106 -7.18 12.12 -9.38
N ARG A 107 -8.48 11.82 -9.46
CA ARG A 107 -9.37 11.79 -8.29
C ARG A 107 -8.95 10.74 -7.26
N VAL A 108 -8.61 9.53 -7.70
CA VAL A 108 -8.14 8.46 -6.81
C VAL A 108 -6.82 8.83 -6.16
N LYS A 109 -5.88 9.40 -6.93
CA LYS A 109 -4.59 9.88 -6.43
C LYS A 109 -4.77 10.97 -5.37
N ASP A 110 -5.63 11.95 -5.63
CA ASP A 110 -5.90 13.05 -4.69
C ASP A 110 -6.59 12.56 -3.42
N ALA A 111 -7.56 11.65 -3.54
CA ALA A 111 -8.22 11.03 -2.39
C ALA A 111 -7.24 10.23 -1.55
N SER A 112 -6.36 9.45 -2.19
CA SER A 112 -5.30 8.69 -1.51
C SER A 112 -4.34 9.63 -0.77
N ALA A 113 -3.89 10.71 -1.41
CA ALA A 113 -3.02 11.70 -0.78
C ALA A 113 -3.69 12.43 0.40
N LYS A 114 -5.00 12.70 0.32
CA LYS A 114 -5.79 13.26 1.43
C LYS A 114 -5.86 12.27 2.60
N SER A 115 -6.12 10.99 2.34
CA SER A 115 -6.16 9.93 3.36
C SER A 115 -4.80 9.75 4.05
N ASP A 116 -3.71 9.79 3.30
CA ASP A 116 -2.35 9.73 3.86
C ASP A 116 -2.04 10.93 4.75
N ARG A 117 -2.46 12.14 4.36
CA ARG A 117 -2.34 13.35 5.20
C ARG A 117 -3.13 13.20 6.49
N MET A 118 -4.36 12.69 6.41
CA MET A 118 -5.21 12.44 7.58
C MET A 118 -4.53 11.45 8.54
N THR A 119 -4.00 10.33 8.03
CA THR A 119 -3.26 9.33 8.84
C THR A 119 -2.06 9.96 9.56
N ARG A 120 -1.29 10.82 8.87
CA ARG A 120 -0.19 11.56 9.50
C ARG A 120 -0.66 12.55 10.56
N SER A 121 -1.78 13.24 10.31
CA SER A 121 -2.38 14.17 11.27
C SER A 121 -2.87 13.45 12.53
N HIS A 122 -3.50 12.27 12.38
CA HIS A 122 -3.90 11.42 13.50
C HIS A 122 -2.70 10.99 14.33
N LYS A 123 -1.62 10.56 13.69
CA LYS A 123 -0.37 10.23 14.39
C LYS A 123 0.17 11.43 15.17
N SER A 124 0.28 12.61 14.54
CA SER A 124 0.76 13.83 15.21
C SER A 124 -0.12 14.20 16.40
N ALA A 125 -1.44 14.14 16.25
CA ALA A 125 -2.37 14.38 17.35
C ALA A 125 -2.18 13.35 18.47
N ALA A 126 -2.05 12.06 18.15
CA ALA A 126 -1.80 11.03 19.16
C ALA A 126 -0.49 11.29 19.94
N ASP A 127 0.56 11.77 19.26
CA ASP A 127 1.84 12.12 19.88
C ASP A 127 1.69 13.35 20.82
N ASP A 128 0.92 14.37 20.42
CA ASP A 128 0.60 15.53 21.26
C ASP A 128 -0.19 15.14 22.51
N TYR A 129 -1.20 14.28 22.37
CA TYR A 129 -1.98 13.75 23.49
C TYR A 129 -1.08 12.95 24.44
N ASN A 130 -0.16 12.15 23.91
CA ASN A 130 0.81 11.42 24.72
C ASN A 130 1.71 12.38 25.51
N ARG A 131 2.20 13.45 24.87
CA ARG A 131 3.06 14.44 25.51
C ARG A 131 2.34 15.19 26.63
N ILE A 132 1.11 15.65 26.37
CA ILE A 132 0.29 16.36 27.37
C ILE A 132 -0.05 15.42 28.53
N GLY A 133 -0.51 14.20 28.24
CA GLY A 133 -0.82 13.19 29.23
C GLY A 133 0.37 12.87 30.13
N SER A 134 1.56 12.69 29.54
CA SER A 134 2.79 12.41 30.29
C SER A 134 3.20 13.57 31.19
N SER A 135 3.11 14.82 30.71
CA SER A 135 3.40 16.01 31.52
C SER A 135 2.44 16.16 32.69
N LEU A 136 1.14 15.94 32.47
CA LEU A 136 0.13 15.97 33.53
C LEU A 136 0.33 14.85 34.55
N TYR A 137 0.74 13.66 34.09
CA TYR A 137 1.09 12.56 34.97
C TYR A 137 2.24 12.95 35.90
N ALA A 138 3.33 13.48 35.33
CA ALA A 138 4.50 13.91 36.10
C ALA A 138 4.13 14.96 37.17
N LEU A 139 3.34 15.98 36.81
CA LEU A 139 2.83 16.99 37.75
C LEU A 139 1.93 16.37 38.83
N GLY A 140 1.07 15.43 38.45
CA GLY A 140 0.19 14.72 39.37
C GLY A 140 0.92 13.82 40.38
N THR A 141 2.16 13.41 40.09
CA THR A 141 2.98 12.58 40.98
C THR A 141 3.88 13.37 41.94
N GLN A 142 3.91 14.70 41.86
CA GLN A 142 4.79 15.52 42.71
C GLN A 142 4.34 15.59 44.17
N ASP A 143 3.05 15.86 44.41
CA ASP A 143 2.47 16.03 45.76
C ASP A 143 1.11 15.33 45.90
N SER A 144 0.64 15.12 47.13
CA SER A 144 -0.65 14.45 47.42
C SER A 144 -1.85 15.40 47.52
N THR A 145 -1.83 16.52 46.81
CA THR A 145 -2.91 17.51 46.83
C THR A 145 -4.09 17.06 45.96
N ASP A 146 -5.28 17.62 46.19
CA ASP A 146 -6.45 17.30 45.37
C ASP A 146 -6.28 17.75 43.90
N ILE A 147 -5.50 18.80 43.65
CA ILE A 147 -5.16 19.22 42.29
C ILE A 147 -4.23 18.22 41.58
N CYS A 148 -3.30 17.59 42.30
CA CYS A 148 -2.47 16.52 41.75
C CYS A 148 -3.29 15.28 41.37
N LYS A 149 -4.26 14.88 42.21
CA LYS A 149 -5.22 13.80 41.87
C LYS A 149 -6.05 14.14 40.63
N PHE A 150 -6.43 15.42 40.47
CA PHE A 150 -7.10 15.88 39.26
C PHE A 150 -6.21 15.76 38.02
N PHE A 151 -4.93 16.16 38.09
CA PHE A 151 -3.98 16.00 36.98
C PHE A 151 -3.79 14.53 36.57
N LEU A 152 -3.74 13.59 37.53
CA LEU A 152 -3.68 12.16 37.22
C LEU A 152 -4.92 11.67 36.45
N LYS A 153 -6.13 12.11 36.86
CA LYS A 153 -7.37 11.78 36.13
C LYS A 153 -7.38 12.34 34.72
N VAL A 154 -6.92 13.58 34.54
CA VAL A 154 -6.86 14.22 33.21
C VAL A 154 -5.80 13.54 32.33
N SER A 155 -4.66 13.15 32.90
CA SER A 155 -3.63 12.37 32.20
C SER A 155 -4.21 11.05 31.65
N GLU A 156 -4.96 10.31 32.48
CA GLU A 156 -5.61 9.07 32.06
C GLU A 156 -6.63 9.31 30.93
N LEU A 157 -7.33 10.45 30.93
CA LEU A 157 -8.24 10.84 29.86
C LEU A 157 -7.50 11.09 28.54
N PHE A 158 -6.34 11.76 28.57
CA PHE A 158 -5.50 11.96 27.38
C PHE A 158 -5.04 10.61 26.81
N ASP A 159 -4.63 9.66 27.66
CA ASP A 159 -4.22 8.32 27.24
C ASP A 159 -5.37 7.52 26.63
N LYS A 160 -6.57 7.59 27.21
CA LYS A 160 -7.78 6.99 26.62
C LYS A 160 -8.10 7.60 25.27
N THR A 161 -8.07 8.92 25.18
CA THR A 161 -8.42 9.64 23.94
C THR A 161 -7.41 9.36 22.83
N ARG A 162 -6.12 9.27 23.15
CA ARG A 162 -5.05 8.90 22.22
C ARG A 162 -5.33 7.57 21.52
N ARG A 163 -5.85 6.56 22.24
CA ARG A 163 -6.17 5.23 21.69
C ARG A 163 -7.32 5.23 20.69
N TYR A 164 -8.17 6.25 20.68
CA TYR A 164 -9.24 6.40 19.69
C TYR A 164 -8.78 7.15 18.43
N ILE A 165 -7.68 7.89 18.52
CA ILE A 165 -7.14 8.71 17.43
C ILE A 165 -6.05 7.93 16.65
N ALA A 166 -5.30 7.06 17.32
CA ALA A 166 -4.24 6.22 16.77
C ALA A 166 -4.78 4.94 16.12
#